data_AF-A0A6L9ZYS6-F1
#
_entry.id   AF-A0A6L9ZYS6-F1
#
_cell.length_a   1.000
_cell.length_b   1.000
_cell.length_c   1.000
_cell.angle_alpha   90.00
_cell.angle_beta   90.00
_cell.angle_gamma   90.00
#
_symmetry.space_group_name_H-M   'P 1'
#
loop_
_entity.id
_entity.type
_entity.pdbx_description
1 polymer ?
#
loop_
_entity_poly.entity_id
_entity_poly.type
_entity_poly.pdbx_seq_one_letter_code
_entity_poly.pdbx_strand_id
1 'polypeptide(L)'
;MHSKGELNSAINYYRRAIQNQPNFAILYRSLGYALFQKENYSEAIINFLIALEIDSSPNTDEKLKKTYLKLGCTEKGAEGLLSRIKESSQQKTFQSRKIEIPEKFQQELSKPKVFGIGLGKTGTTTLGACLNHLNYKHYGWSSLTNYKLIYQIKLGDFDDVYRVVNQYDSFEDYPWPFIYKLLDEKYPNSKFILTIRKCSQTWFKSCLNHYLRLKERAAYVYKLIYGLDHPQDFSDEYVKFYETHNQEVIDYFKFKSDKLLIVSWEEGDSWEKLCGFLGKKVPNIPLPHLMKSKTS
;
A
#
# COMPACT_ATOMS: atom_id res chain seq x y z
N MET A 1 26.21 -20.97 -14.83
CA MET A 1 26.16 -19.49 -14.87
C MET A 1 25.62 -19.11 -16.24
N HIS A 2 24.39 -18.60 -16.33
CA HIS A 2 23.83 -18.16 -17.60
C HIS A 2 24.48 -16.84 -18.04
N SER A 3 24.77 -16.69 -19.33
CA SER A 3 25.28 -15.42 -19.86
C SER A 3 24.23 -14.31 -19.71
N LYS A 4 24.65 -13.04 -19.60
CA LYS A 4 23.72 -11.89 -19.52
C LYS A 4 22.73 -11.84 -20.69
N GLY A 5 23.11 -12.37 -21.86
CA GLY A 5 22.26 -12.47 -23.06
C GLY A 5 21.18 -13.54 -22.95
N GLU A 6 21.49 -14.70 -22.37
CA GLU A 6 20.50 -15.75 -22.09
C GLU A 6 19.43 -15.28 -21.10
N LEU A 7 19.83 -14.55 -20.06
CA LEU A 7 18.89 -14.03 -19.05
C LEU A 7 17.89 -13.03 -19.65
N ASN A 8 18.35 -12.12 -20.52
CA ASN A 8 17.46 -11.18 -21.20
C ASN A 8 16.45 -11.91 -22.11
N SER A 9 16.91 -12.94 -22.83
CA SER A 9 16.06 -13.75 -23.70
C SER A 9 15.01 -14.51 -22.89
N ALA A 10 15.40 -15.10 -21.76
CA ALA A 10 14.49 -15.76 -20.83
C ALA A 10 13.44 -14.81 -20.25
N ILE A 11 13.84 -13.62 -19.80
CA ILE A 11 12.92 -12.58 -19.29
C ILE A 11 11.86 -12.24 -20.35
N ASN A 12 12.29 -11.97 -21.59
CA ASN A 12 11.38 -11.64 -22.68
C ASN A 12 10.44 -12.80 -23.01
N TYR A 13 10.94 -14.03 -23.00
CA TYR A 13 10.14 -15.23 -23.19
C TYR A 13 9.05 -15.36 -22.12
N TYR A 14 9.41 -15.25 -20.83
CA TYR A 14 8.43 -15.37 -19.75
C TYR A 14 7.40 -14.25 -19.76
N ARG A 15 7.80 -13.01 -20.06
CA ARG A 15 6.85 -11.89 -20.21
C ARG A 15 5.81 -12.18 -21.29
N ARG A 16 6.22 -12.70 -22.46
CA ARG A 16 5.28 -13.13 -23.52
C ARG A 16 4.41 -14.31 -23.10
N ALA A 17 4.99 -15.30 -22.42
CA ALA A 17 4.22 -16.46 -21.94
C ALA A 17 3.13 -16.05 -20.94
N ILE A 18 3.43 -15.09 -20.04
CA ILE A 18 2.47 -14.56 -19.07
C ILE A 18 1.28 -13.88 -19.75
N GLN A 19 1.49 -13.19 -20.88
CA GLN A 19 0.39 -12.58 -21.64
C GLN A 19 -0.63 -13.63 -22.10
N ASN A 20 -0.15 -14.83 -22.48
CA ASN A 20 -1.01 -15.92 -22.93
C ASN A 20 -1.59 -16.75 -21.78
N GLN A 21 -0.83 -16.92 -20.69
CA GLN A 21 -1.21 -17.74 -19.53
C GLN A 21 -1.03 -16.98 -18.22
N PRO A 22 -1.87 -15.95 -17.96
CA PRO A 22 -1.68 -15.03 -16.83
C PRO A 22 -1.91 -15.65 -15.46
N ASN A 23 -2.42 -16.89 -15.40
CA ASN A 23 -2.75 -17.62 -14.18
C ASN A 23 -1.80 -18.77 -13.90
N PHE A 24 -0.68 -18.84 -14.62
CA PHE A 24 0.27 -19.92 -14.47
C PHE A 24 1.43 -19.48 -13.57
N ALA A 25 1.32 -19.78 -12.27
CA ALA A 25 2.27 -19.34 -11.23
C ALA A 25 3.73 -19.64 -11.58
N ILE A 26 4.00 -20.77 -12.25
CA ILE A 26 5.34 -21.16 -12.70
C ILE A 26 6.00 -20.09 -13.56
N LEU A 27 5.25 -19.39 -14.42
CA LEU A 27 5.82 -18.35 -15.29
C LEU A 27 6.31 -17.15 -14.49
N TYR A 28 5.54 -16.71 -13.50
CA TYR A 28 5.95 -15.62 -12.61
C TYR A 28 7.12 -16.03 -11.72
N ARG A 29 7.14 -17.28 -11.21
CA ARG A 29 8.30 -17.80 -10.49
C ARG A 29 9.54 -17.74 -11.36
N SER A 30 9.49 -18.30 -12.56
CA SER A 30 10.61 -18.36 -13.50
C SER A 30 11.08 -16.97 -13.94
N LEU A 31 10.16 -16.03 -14.16
CA LEU A 31 10.50 -14.63 -14.42
C LEU A 31 11.20 -13.99 -13.21
N GLY A 32 10.67 -14.17 -12.00
CA GLY A 32 11.28 -13.71 -10.76
C GLY A 32 12.69 -14.26 -10.56
N TYR A 33 12.92 -15.54 -10.88
CA TYR A 33 14.25 -16.16 -10.87
C TYR A 33 15.23 -15.51 -11.85
N ALA A 34 14.80 -15.28 -13.10
CA ALA A 34 15.65 -14.66 -14.11
C ALA A 34 15.99 -13.21 -13.74
N LEU A 35 15.03 -12.46 -13.20
CA LEU A 35 15.22 -11.09 -12.70
C LEU A 35 16.15 -11.04 -11.50
N PHE A 36 16.02 -11.99 -10.56
CA PHE A 36 16.93 -12.14 -9.44
C PHE A 36 18.37 -12.37 -9.90
N GLN A 37 18.59 -13.23 -10.91
CA GLN A 37 19.92 -13.46 -11.47
C GLN A 37 20.49 -12.23 -12.21
N LYS A 38 19.63 -11.34 -12.69
CA LYS A 38 20.00 -10.04 -13.28
C LYS A 38 20.14 -8.93 -12.24
N GLU A 39 20.00 -9.24 -10.95
CA GLU A 39 20.04 -8.29 -9.84
C GLU A 39 18.92 -7.24 -9.88
N ASN A 40 17.86 -7.49 -10.66
CA ASN A 40 16.66 -6.66 -10.66
C ASN A 40 15.68 -7.15 -9.57
N TYR A 41 16.06 -6.88 -8.32
CA TYR A 41 15.38 -7.42 -7.15
C TYR A 41 13.96 -6.87 -6.95
N SER A 42 13.70 -5.62 -7.34
CA SER A 42 12.37 -5.00 -7.21
C SER A 42 11.34 -5.69 -8.11
N GLU A 43 11.65 -5.90 -9.40
CA GLU A 43 10.77 -6.66 -10.28
C GLU A 43 10.70 -8.14 -9.87
N ALA A 44 11.78 -8.72 -9.34
CA ALA A 44 11.77 -10.09 -8.85
C ALA A 44 10.78 -10.27 -7.69
N ILE A 45 10.76 -9.35 -6.71
CA ILE A 45 9.79 -9.36 -5.60
C ILE A 45 8.36 -9.31 -6.11
N ILE A 46 8.05 -8.39 -7.04
CA ILE A 46 6.71 -8.30 -7.62
C ILE A 46 6.28 -9.66 -8.20
N ASN A 47 7.14 -10.30 -8.99
CA ASN A 47 6.83 -11.56 -9.64
C ASN A 47 6.70 -12.73 -8.63
N PHE A 48 7.52 -12.77 -7.59
CA PHE A 48 7.36 -13.78 -6.53
C PHE A 48 6.07 -13.57 -5.73
N LEU A 49 5.69 -12.32 -5.44
CA LEU A 49 4.43 -12.01 -4.77
C LEU A 49 3.23 -12.43 -5.64
N ILE A 50 3.24 -12.14 -6.95
CA ILE A 50 2.19 -12.60 -7.88
C ILE A 50 2.13 -14.13 -7.92
N ALA A 51 3.27 -14.81 -7.97
CA ALA A 51 3.30 -16.27 -7.95
C ALA A 51 2.64 -16.84 -6.69
N LEU A 52 2.90 -16.25 -5.51
CA LEU A 52 2.29 -16.66 -4.25
C LEU A 52 0.79 -16.34 -4.16
N GLU A 53 0.32 -15.29 -4.83
CA GLU A 53 -1.12 -14.99 -4.96
C GLU A 53 -1.85 -16.06 -5.77
N ILE A 54 -1.20 -16.63 -6.79
CA ILE A 54 -1.78 -17.66 -7.66
C ILE A 54 -1.69 -19.05 -7.02
N ASP A 55 -0.51 -19.42 -6.52
CA ASP A 55 -0.19 -20.75 -6.00
C ASP A 55 0.86 -20.66 -4.90
N SER A 56 0.46 -21.00 -3.67
CA SER A 56 1.35 -21.03 -2.53
C SER A 56 2.41 -22.12 -2.71
N SER A 57 3.69 -21.72 -2.67
CA SER A 57 4.80 -22.64 -2.93
C SER A 57 5.97 -22.32 -2.01
N PRO A 58 6.43 -23.27 -1.17
CA PRO A 58 7.57 -23.07 -0.27
C PRO A 58 8.85 -22.61 -0.98
N ASN A 59 9.09 -23.10 -2.20
CA ASN A 59 10.24 -22.68 -3.01
C ASN A 59 10.19 -21.19 -3.38
N THR A 60 8.98 -20.63 -3.51
CA THR A 60 8.78 -19.22 -3.82
C THR A 60 9.01 -18.36 -2.58
N ASP A 61 8.54 -18.82 -1.41
CA ASP A 61 8.83 -18.17 -0.13
C ASP A 61 10.35 -18.06 0.10
N GLU A 62 11.09 -19.14 -0.16
CA GLU A 62 12.54 -19.15 0.01
C GLU A 62 13.24 -18.13 -0.91
N LYS A 63 12.80 -18.02 -2.16
CA LYS A 63 13.37 -17.04 -3.10
C LYS A 63 12.98 -15.61 -2.77
N LEU A 64 11.75 -15.39 -2.35
CA LEU A 64 11.31 -14.10 -1.88
C LEU A 64 12.12 -13.67 -0.64
N LYS A 65 12.34 -14.59 0.33
CA LYS A 65 13.26 -14.38 1.47
C LYS A 65 14.62 -13.91 0.97
N LYS A 66 15.26 -14.72 0.12
CA LYS A 66 16.59 -14.42 -0.44
C LYS A 66 16.64 -13.07 -1.16
N THR A 67 15.58 -12.69 -1.85
CA THR A 67 15.49 -11.41 -2.56
C THR A 67 15.40 -10.24 -1.59
N TYR A 68 14.62 -10.35 -0.50
CA TYR A 68 14.63 -9.34 0.56
C TYR A 68 16.01 -9.18 1.22
N LEU A 69 16.74 -10.28 1.44
CA LEU A 69 18.12 -10.21 1.96
C LEU A 69 19.07 -9.45 1.03
N LYS A 70 18.93 -9.65 -0.28
CA LYS A 70 19.72 -8.91 -1.29
C LYS A 70 19.42 -7.41 -1.31
N LEU A 71 18.22 -7.00 -0.89
CA LEU A 71 17.85 -5.61 -0.70
C LEU A 71 18.19 -5.06 0.71
N GLY A 72 18.96 -5.80 1.51
CA GLY A 72 19.43 -5.35 2.82
C GLY A 72 18.47 -5.62 3.97
N CYS A 73 17.41 -6.42 3.78
CA CYS A 73 16.61 -6.90 4.90
C CYS A 73 17.40 -7.94 5.71
N THR A 74 17.25 -7.95 7.04
CA THR A 74 17.85 -9.00 7.88
C THR A 74 17.08 -10.31 7.73
N GLU A 75 17.70 -11.43 8.14
CA GLU A 75 17.06 -12.75 8.06
C GLU A 75 15.70 -12.81 8.77
N LYS A 76 15.69 -12.42 10.04
CA LYS A 76 14.48 -12.36 10.86
C LYS A 76 13.50 -11.28 10.36
N GLY A 77 14.01 -10.21 9.75
CA GLY A 77 13.17 -9.21 9.09
C GLY A 77 12.40 -9.78 7.90
N ALA A 78 13.10 -10.50 7.03
CA ALA A 78 12.51 -11.16 5.87
C ALA A 78 11.50 -12.25 6.29
N GLU A 79 11.80 -13.03 7.33
CA GLU A 79 10.86 -14.00 7.89
C GLU A 79 9.58 -13.34 8.43
N GLY A 80 9.72 -12.23 9.16
CA GLY A 80 8.57 -11.48 9.66
C GLY A 80 7.71 -10.83 8.56
N LEU A 81 8.28 -10.53 7.39
CA LEU A 81 7.51 -10.11 6.21
C LEU A 81 6.75 -11.30 5.61
N LEU A 82 7.43 -12.42 5.43
CA LEU A 82 6.82 -13.65 4.89
C LEU A 82 5.70 -14.20 5.78
N SER A 83 5.84 -14.12 7.10
CA SER A 83 4.78 -14.58 8.01
C SER A 83 3.48 -13.77 7.83
N ARG A 84 3.59 -12.45 7.74
CA ARG A 84 2.44 -11.57 7.45
C ARG A 84 1.82 -11.81 6.08
N ILE A 85 2.68 -12.12 5.11
CA ILE A 85 2.24 -12.49 3.78
C ILE A 85 1.35 -13.73 3.86
N LYS A 86 1.79 -14.76 4.60
CA LYS A 86 1.00 -15.98 4.81
C LYS A 86 -0.30 -15.73 5.59
N GLU A 87 -0.28 -14.93 6.64
CA GLU A 87 -1.48 -14.56 7.42
C GLU A 87 -2.53 -13.86 6.55
N SER A 88 -2.11 -12.92 5.69
CA SER A 88 -3.00 -12.19 4.79
C SER A 88 -3.50 -13.01 3.60
N SER A 89 -2.72 -14.00 3.13
CA SER A 89 -3.08 -14.89 2.02
C SER A 89 -4.30 -15.79 2.27
N GLN A 90 -4.73 -15.93 3.54
CA GLN A 90 -5.93 -16.68 3.90
C GLN A 90 -7.23 -16.02 3.37
N GLN A 91 -7.14 -14.75 2.96
CA GLN A 91 -8.19 -14.07 2.20
C GLN A 91 -7.75 -14.03 0.73
N LYS A 92 -8.31 -14.90 -0.13
CA LYS A 92 -8.05 -14.86 -1.59
C LYS A 92 -8.53 -13.51 -2.13
N THR A 93 -7.60 -12.59 -2.37
CA THR A 93 -7.95 -11.18 -2.62
C THR A 93 -8.16 -10.83 -4.09
N PHE A 94 -7.79 -11.67 -5.06
CA PHE A 94 -7.89 -11.29 -6.48
C PHE A 94 -8.34 -12.41 -7.42
N GLN A 95 -9.32 -12.08 -8.26
CA GLN A 95 -9.58 -12.81 -9.50
C GLN A 95 -8.53 -12.41 -10.55
N SER A 96 -8.18 -13.39 -11.36
CA SER A 96 -7.13 -13.32 -12.37
C SER A 96 -7.27 -12.19 -13.40
N ARG A 97 -6.14 -11.81 -14.03
CA ARG A 97 -5.97 -10.81 -15.10
C ARG A 97 -6.73 -11.16 -16.40
N LYS A 98 -8.04 -11.43 -16.36
CA LYS A 98 -8.84 -11.42 -17.59
C LYS A 98 -9.10 -9.97 -17.97
N ILE A 99 -8.43 -9.54 -19.04
CA ILE A 99 -8.69 -8.29 -19.73
C ILE A 99 -9.94 -8.54 -20.58
N GLU A 100 -11.10 -8.23 -20.03
CA GLU A 100 -12.20 -7.77 -20.86
C GLU A 100 -12.45 -6.32 -20.45
N ILE A 101 -12.37 -5.41 -21.42
CA ILE A 101 -12.70 -4.00 -21.25
C ILE A 101 -14.01 -3.76 -22.01
N PRO A 102 -15.18 -3.81 -21.34
CA PRO A 102 -16.44 -3.36 -21.93
C PRO A 102 -16.83 -1.97 -21.38
N GLU A 103 -17.88 -1.38 -21.97
CA GLU A 103 -18.49 -0.07 -21.63
C GLU A 103 -18.66 0.23 -20.13
N LYS A 104 -18.70 -0.80 -19.27
CA LYS A 104 -18.61 -0.70 -17.79
C LYS A 104 -17.45 0.18 -17.30
N PHE A 105 -16.35 0.31 -18.05
CA PHE A 105 -15.18 1.08 -17.64
C PHE A 105 -15.49 2.55 -17.35
N GLN A 106 -16.32 3.21 -18.16
CA GLN A 106 -16.70 4.62 -17.93
C GLN A 106 -17.58 4.77 -16.68
N GLN A 107 -18.47 3.81 -16.44
CA GLN A 107 -19.32 3.78 -15.25
C GLN A 107 -18.49 3.51 -13.96
N GLU A 108 -17.44 2.70 -14.04
CA GLU A 108 -16.52 2.46 -12.91
C GLU A 108 -15.72 3.72 -12.53
N LEU A 109 -15.23 4.49 -13.52
CA LEU A 109 -14.52 5.75 -13.27
C LEU A 109 -15.42 6.83 -12.65
N SER A 110 -16.71 6.81 -12.96
CA SER A 110 -17.68 7.76 -12.38
C SER A 110 -18.02 7.47 -10.92
N LYS A 111 -17.76 6.26 -10.41
CA LYS A 111 -18.12 5.87 -9.03
C LYS A 111 -17.20 6.59 -8.03
N PRO A 112 -17.75 7.39 -7.09
CA PRO A 112 -16.96 8.06 -6.07
C PRO A 112 -16.15 7.05 -5.23
N LYS A 113 -14.86 7.32 -5.05
CA LYS A 113 -13.98 6.57 -4.15
C LYS A 113 -13.61 7.43 -2.94
N VAL A 114 -13.12 6.81 -1.87
CA VAL A 114 -12.58 7.52 -0.69
C VAL A 114 -11.15 7.10 -0.43
N PHE A 115 -10.20 8.02 -0.54
CA PHE A 115 -8.78 7.74 -0.32
C PHE A 115 -8.28 8.39 0.97
N GLY A 116 -7.87 7.56 1.93
CA GLY A 116 -7.04 7.98 3.06
C GLY A 116 -5.60 8.18 2.60
N ILE A 117 -5.13 9.42 2.65
CA ILE A 117 -3.82 9.85 2.12
C ILE A 117 -2.90 10.41 3.19
N GLY A 118 -3.25 10.23 4.47
CA GLY A 118 -2.32 10.48 5.57
C GLY A 118 -1.20 9.44 5.59
N LEU A 119 0.00 9.87 5.98
CA LEU A 119 1.13 8.95 6.16
C LEU A 119 0.84 7.94 7.27
N GLY A 120 1.57 6.83 7.26
CA GLY A 120 1.53 5.86 8.35
C GLY A 120 1.69 6.56 9.69
N LYS A 121 1.02 6.05 10.73
CA LYS A 121 1.04 6.58 12.11
C LYS A 121 0.26 7.86 12.36
N THR A 122 -0.53 8.33 11.42
CA THR A 122 -1.48 9.45 11.61
C THR A 122 -2.90 9.02 12.05
N GLY A 123 -3.11 7.73 12.29
CA GLY A 123 -4.44 7.19 12.62
C GLY A 123 -5.19 6.64 11.40
N THR A 124 -4.46 6.18 10.38
CA THR A 124 -4.96 5.49 9.19
C THR A 124 -5.78 4.24 9.57
N THR A 125 -5.34 3.49 10.58
CA THR A 125 -6.11 2.36 11.13
C THR A 125 -7.47 2.77 11.71
N THR A 126 -7.58 3.94 12.34
CA THR A 126 -8.87 4.49 12.78
C THR A 126 -9.77 4.75 11.58
N LEU A 127 -9.21 5.41 10.56
CA LEU A 127 -9.93 5.73 9.34
C LEU A 127 -10.45 4.47 8.66
N GLY A 128 -9.61 3.43 8.50
CA GLY A 128 -10.01 2.16 7.92
C GLY A 128 -11.13 1.48 8.71
N ALA A 129 -11.06 1.48 10.04
CA ALA A 129 -12.16 0.96 10.88
C ALA A 129 -13.45 1.76 10.68
N CYS A 130 -13.37 3.09 10.61
CA CYS A 130 -14.54 3.94 10.34
C CYS A 130 -15.16 3.64 8.97
N LEU A 131 -14.34 3.51 7.93
CA LEU A 131 -14.79 3.22 6.57
C LEU A 131 -15.48 1.85 6.48
N ASN A 132 -14.97 0.84 7.19
CA ASN A 132 -15.64 -0.45 7.31
C ASN A 132 -17.02 -0.33 7.98
N HIS A 133 -17.13 0.42 9.10
CA HIS A 133 -18.42 0.65 9.77
C HIS A 133 -19.43 1.43 8.91
N LEU A 134 -18.96 2.23 7.96
CA LEU A 134 -19.78 2.93 6.97
C LEU A 134 -20.14 2.06 5.75
N ASN A 135 -19.85 0.74 5.81
CA ASN A 135 -20.13 -0.26 4.79
C ASN A 135 -19.44 0.01 3.44
N TYR A 136 -18.29 0.69 3.43
CA TYR A 136 -17.46 0.73 2.23
C TYR A 136 -16.81 -0.62 2.00
N LYS A 137 -16.73 -1.05 0.74
CA LYS A 137 -15.83 -2.15 0.37
C LYS A 137 -14.39 -1.65 0.50
N HIS A 138 -13.78 -1.91 1.64
CA HIS A 138 -12.54 -1.26 2.06
C HIS A 138 -11.28 -2.07 1.72
N TYR A 139 -10.24 -1.38 1.27
CA TYR A 139 -8.90 -1.92 1.07
C TYR A 139 -7.91 -1.23 2.02
N GLY A 140 -7.32 -1.99 2.94
CA GLY A 140 -6.41 -1.46 3.97
C GLY A 140 -5.03 -2.13 3.98
N TRP A 141 -4.21 -1.76 4.98
CA TRP A 141 -2.79 -2.15 5.09
C TRP A 141 -2.51 -3.67 5.16
N SER A 142 -3.48 -4.50 5.56
CA SER A 142 -3.28 -5.94 5.81
C SER A 142 -3.12 -6.83 4.57
N SER A 143 -3.09 -6.27 3.37
CA SER A 143 -3.06 -7.05 2.13
C SER A 143 -1.62 -7.28 1.63
N LEU A 144 -1.31 -8.50 1.21
CA LEU A 144 -0.09 -8.89 0.45
C LEU A 144 0.32 -7.86 -0.60
N THR A 145 -0.69 -7.35 -1.27
CA THR A 145 -0.60 -6.43 -2.38
C THR A 145 0.04 -5.11 -2.03
N ASN A 146 0.06 -4.64 -0.77
CA ASN A 146 0.60 -3.32 -0.47
C ASN A 146 2.09 -3.18 -0.77
N TYR A 147 2.90 -4.19 -0.45
CA TYR A 147 4.33 -4.18 -0.81
C TYR A 147 4.52 -4.22 -2.32
N LYS A 148 3.73 -5.03 -3.02
CA LYS A 148 3.73 -5.12 -4.49
C LYS A 148 3.38 -3.77 -5.13
N LEU A 149 2.29 -3.14 -4.68
CA LEU A 149 1.83 -1.86 -5.20
C LEU A 149 2.86 -0.74 -4.95
N ILE A 150 3.51 -0.70 -3.78
CA ILE A 150 4.59 0.26 -3.50
C ILE A 150 5.74 0.08 -4.51
N TYR A 151 6.16 -1.15 -4.80
CA TYR A 151 7.19 -1.41 -5.79
C TYR A 151 6.77 -1.02 -7.21
N GLN A 152 5.55 -1.37 -7.60
CA GLN A 152 5.03 -1.04 -8.93
C GLN A 152 4.95 0.49 -9.14
N ILE A 153 4.45 1.23 -8.14
CA ILE A 153 4.43 2.70 -8.17
C ILE A 153 5.83 3.29 -8.34
N LYS A 154 6.82 2.78 -7.61
CA LYS A 154 8.22 3.23 -7.75
C LYS A 154 8.83 2.90 -9.12
N LEU A 155 8.32 1.88 -9.80
CA LEU A 155 8.72 1.50 -11.16
C LEU A 155 7.87 2.18 -12.25
N GLY A 156 6.86 2.98 -11.88
CA GLY A 156 5.92 3.59 -12.83
C GLY A 156 4.91 2.61 -13.43
N ASP A 157 4.74 1.44 -12.85
CA ASP A 157 3.70 0.46 -13.19
C ASP A 157 2.46 0.69 -12.31
N PHE A 158 1.31 0.96 -12.93
CA PHE A 158 0.06 1.26 -12.22
C PHE A 158 -1.07 0.27 -12.54
N ASP A 159 -0.81 -0.80 -13.30
CA ASP A 159 -1.89 -1.69 -13.77
C ASP A 159 -2.60 -2.38 -12.61
N ASP A 160 -1.83 -2.95 -11.69
CA ASP A 160 -2.35 -3.58 -10.48
C ASP A 160 -2.95 -2.54 -9.52
N VAL A 161 -2.40 -1.31 -9.48
CA VAL A 161 -2.94 -0.21 -8.68
C VAL A 161 -4.37 0.10 -9.14
N TYR A 162 -4.58 0.29 -10.43
CA TYR A 162 -5.92 0.58 -10.98
C TYR A 162 -6.87 -0.60 -10.84
N ARG A 163 -6.39 -1.83 -11.02
CA ARG A 163 -7.19 -3.04 -10.77
C ARG A 163 -7.69 -3.08 -9.33
N VAL A 164 -6.83 -2.78 -8.36
CA VAL A 164 -7.23 -2.68 -6.95
C VAL A 164 -8.24 -1.55 -6.76
N VAL A 165 -7.96 -0.36 -7.28
CA VAL A 165 -8.86 0.79 -7.10
C VAL A 165 -10.25 0.52 -7.66
N ASN A 166 -10.36 -0.16 -8.81
CA ASN A 166 -11.67 -0.46 -9.41
C ASN A 166 -12.49 -1.45 -8.58
N GLN A 167 -11.85 -2.35 -7.84
CA GLN A 167 -12.54 -3.39 -7.07
C GLN A 167 -13.05 -2.92 -5.70
N TYR A 168 -12.55 -1.82 -5.16
CA TYR A 168 -12.86 -1.34 -3.81
C TYR A 168 -13.42 0.09 -3.85
N ASP A 169 -14.06 0.51 -2.77
CA ASP A 169 -14.69 1.82 -2.65
C ASP A 169 -13.87 2.79 -1.80
N SER A 170 -13.07 2.27 -0.87
CA SER A 170 -12.26 3.10 0.01
C SER A 170 -10.92 2.47 0.35
N PHE A 171 -9.96 3.34 0.65
CA PHE A 171 -8.54 3.00 0.73
C PHE A 171 -7.89 3.75 1.89
N GLU A 172 -6.91 3.15 2.56
CA GLU A 172 -6.09 3.83 3.56
C GLU A 172 -4.67 3.28 3.61
N ASP A 173 -3.79 4.05 4.25
CA ASP A 173 -2.36 3.76 4.38
C ASP A 173 -1.63 3.70 3.03
N TYR A 174 -0.40 3.18 3.01
CA TYR A 174 0.35 3.05 1.78
C TYR A 174 -0.29 2.06 0.79
N PRO A 175 -0.24 2.35 -0.52
CA PRO A 175 0.63 3.37 -1.15
C PRO A 175 -0.07 4.69 -1.52
N TRP A 176 -1.34 4.87 -1.16
CA TRP A 176 -2.19 5.97 -1.67
C TRP A 176 -1.64 7.39 -1.43
N PRO A 177 -0.93 7.68 -0.31
CA PRO A 177 -0.24 8.96 -0.13
C PRO A 177 0.77 9.32 -1.24
N PHE A 178 1.33 8.35 -1.97
CA PHE A 178 2.34 8.63 -3.00
C PHE A 178 1.75 9.03 -4.35
N ILE A 179 0.46 8.77 -4.57
CA ILE A 179 -0.17 8.85 -5.90
C ILE A 179 -1.51 9.57 -5.89
N TYR A 180 -1.83 10.33 -4.84
CA TYR A 180 -3.15 10.97 -4.70
C TYR A 180 -3.50 11.92 -5.85
N LYS A 181 -2.51 12.63 -6.43
CA LYS A 181 -2.70 13.50 -7.61
C LYS A 181 -3.17 12.69 -8.82
N LEU A 182 -2.47 11.59 -9.12
CA LEU A 182 -2.82 10.65 -10.18
C LEU A 182 -4.22 10.05 -9.97
N LEU A 183 -4.58 9.75 -8.72
CA LEU A 183 -5.89 9.21 -8.39
C LEU A 183 -7.02 10.24 -8.53
N ASP A 184 -6.78 11.51 -8.17
CA ASP A 184 -7.75 12.60 -8.35
C ASP A 184 -8.00 12.88 -9.83
N GLU A 185 -6.95 12.87 -10.65
CA GLU A 185 -7.07 13.01 -12.11
C GLU A 185 -7.87 11.85 -12.73
N LYS A 186 -7.57 10.61 -12.33
CA LYS A 186 -8.20 9.42 -12.91
C LYS A 186 -9.63 9.17 -12.40
N TYR A 187 -9.91 9.48 -11.14
CA TYR A 187 -11.20 9.27 -10.49
C TYR A 187 -11.75 10.59 -9.94
N PRO A 188 -12.20 11.50 -10.83
CA PRO A 188 -12.46 12.90 -10.48
C PRO A 188 -13.59 13.11 -9.46
N ASN A 189 -14.48 12.13 -9.25
CA ASN A 189 -15.55 12.20 -8.25
C ASN A 189 -15.12 11.71 -6.86
N SER A 190 -13.84 11.41 -6.67
CA SER A 190 -13.32 10.85 -5.41
C SER A 190 -13.08 11.91 -4.36
N LYS A 191 -13.16 11.47 -3.10
CA LYS A 191 -12.85 12.26 -1.91
C LYS A 191 -11.58 11.76 -1.25
N PHE A 192 -10.84 12.68 -0.65
CA PHE A 192 -9.54 12.46 -0.04
C PHE A 192 -9.58 12.87 1.42
N ILE A 193 -8.96 12.05 2.28
CA ILE A 193 -8.90 12.27 3.72
C ILE A 193 -7.44 12.28 4.14
N LEU A 194 -6.95 13.44 4.53
CA LEU A 194 -5.62 13.62 5.10
C LEU A 194 -5.71 13.48 6.62
N THR A 195 -5.32 12.32 7.15
CA THR A 195 -5.15 12.14 8.59
C THR A 195 -3.83 12.74 9.04
N ILE A 196 -3.87 13.58 10.07
CA ILE A 196 -2.72 14.27 10.66
C ILE A 196 -2.61 14.00 12.16
N ARG A 197 -1.48 14.39 12.74
CA ARG A 197 -1.27 14.53 14.19
C ARG A 197 -1.25 16.01 14.56
N LYS A 198 -1.47 16.31 15.84
CA LYS A 198 -1.45 17.67 16.42
C LYS A 198 -0.15 18.43 16.12
N CYS A 199 0.96 17.72 15.98
CA CYS A 199 2.22 18.28 15.50
C CYS A 199 3.13 17.20 14.90
N SER A 200 4.09 17.62 14.09
CA SER A 200 5.08 16.75 13.44
C SER A 200 5.90 15.94 14.43
N GLN A 201 6.24 16.51 15.60
CA GLN A 201 6.96 15.77 16.64
C GLN A 201 6.13 14.62 17.25
N THR A 202 4.82 14.78 17.38
CA THR A 202 3.92 13.71 17.86
C THR A 202 3.83 12.58 16.85
N TRP A 203 3.77 12.93 15.55
CA TRP A 203 3.87 11.96 14.47
C TRP A 203 5.21 11.23 14.48
N PHE A 204 6.33 11.96 14.57
CA PHE A 204 7.67 11.39 14.57
C PHE A 204 7.87 10.39 15.72
N LYS A 205 7.45 10.74 16.94
CA LYS A 205 7.48 9.81 18.08
C LYS A 205 6.67 8.54 17.80
N SER A 206 5.51 8.66 17.16
CA SER A 206 4.70 7.50 16.76
C SER A 206 5.37 6.66 15.67
N CYS A 207 6.08 7.29 14.74
CA CYS A 207 6.91 6.64 13.72
C CYS A 207 8.09 5.88 14.33
N LEU A 208 8.84 6.50 15.24
CA LEU A 208 9.95 5.84 15.94
C LEU A 208 9.46 4.65 16.78
N ASN A 209 8.40 4.81 17.57
CA ASN A 209 7.83 3.70 18.35
C ASN A 209 7.37 2.55 17.46
N HIS A 210 6.82 2.85 16.28
CA HIS A 210 6.44 1.84 15.32
C HIS A 210 7.66 1.12 14.73
N TYR A 211 8.70 1.87 14.36
CA TYR A 211 9.96 1.31 13.88
C TYR A 211 10.53 0.31 14.89
N LEU A 212 10.66 0.72 16.16
CA LEU A 212 11.17 -0.13 17.24
C LEU A 212 10.32 -1.39 17.44
N ARG A 213 8.98 -1.28 17.29
CA ARG A 213 8.07 -2.43 17.38
C ARG A 213 8.21 -3.40 16.21
N LEU A 214 8.57 -2.93 15.02
CA LEU A 214 8.79 -3.79 13.85
C LEU A 214 10.09 -4.60 13.96
N LYS A 215 10.99 -4.26 14.89
CA LYS A 215 12.25 -4.96 15.13
C LYS A 215 13.04 -5.11 13.82
N GLU A 216 13.43 -6.32 13.49
CA GLU A 216 14.38 -6.67 12.42
C GLU A 216 13.95 -6.27 11.01
N ARG A 217 12.65 -6.12 10.73
CA ARG A 217 12.19 -5.67 9.40
C ARG A 217 12.05 -4.15 9.28
N ALA A 218 12.21 -3.43 10.38
CA ALA A 218 11.91 -2.01 10.43
C ALA A 218 12.74 -1.22 9.41
N ALA A 219 14.05 -1.44 9.40
CA ALA A 219 15.01 -0.78 8.51
C ALA A 219 14.56 -0.87 7.05
N TYR A 220 14.30 -2.09 6.58
CA TYR A 220 13.88 -2.31 5.19
C TYR A 220 12.53 -1.64 4.87
N VAL A 221 11.51 -1.79 5.72
CA VAL A 221 10.18 -1.21 5.46
C VAL A 221 10.24 0.32 5.43
N TYR A 222 11.00 0.92 6.33
CA TYR A 222 11.14 2.38 6.39
C TYR A 222 11.98 2.90 5.23
N LYS A 223 13.06 2.20 4.85
CA LYS A 223 13.83 2.53 3.64
C LYS A 223 12.97 2.47 2.39
N LEU A 224 12.10 1.46 2.27
CA LEU A 224 11.18 1.33 1.15
C LEU A 224 10.19 2.50 1.08
N ILE A 225 9.58 2.87 2.21
CA ILE A 225 8.53 3.90 2.28
C ILE A 225 9.13 5.31 2.15
N TYR A 226 10.13 5.63 2.95
CA TYR A 226 10.64 7.00 3.12
C TYR A 226 11.93 7.26 2.35
N GLY A 227 12.66 6.23 1.92
CA GLY A 227 14.02 6.37 1.37
C GLY A 227 15.09 6.67 2.42
N LEU A 228 14.69 6.73 3.70
CA LEU A 228 15.54 7.08 4.84
C LEU A 228 15.86 5.85 5.68
N ASP A 229 16.99 5.90 6.39
CA ASP A 229 17.40 4.84 7.32
C ASP A 229 16.71 5.05 8.69
N HIS A 230 17.38 4.68 9.78
CA HIS A 230 16.81 4.64 11.12
C HIS A 230 16.23 6.01 11.54
N PRO A 231 14.96 6.10 11.98
CA PRO A 231 14.33 7.40 12.25
C PRO A 231 15.04 8.27 13.29
N GLN A 232 15.71 7.66 14.27
CA GLN A 232 16.48 8.41 15.29
C GLN A 232 17.67 9.16 14.70
N ASP A 233 18.29 8.63 13.64
CA ASP A 233 19.50 9.20 13.04
C ASP A 233 19.16 10.26 11.98
N PHE A 234 17.90 10.29 11.53
CA PHE A 234 17.38 11.16 10.46
C PHE A 234 16.12 11.91 10.90
N SER A 235 16.05 12.32 12.17
CA SER A 235 14.80 12.86 12.76
C SER A 235 14.23 14.02 11.96
N ASP A 236 15.10 14.92 11.53
CA ASP A 236 14.72 16.15 10.84
C ASP A 236 14.21 15.84 9.42
N GLU A 237 14.81 14.87 8.74
CA GLU A 237 14.36 14.43 7.42
C GLU A 237 13.00 13.72 7.48
N TYR A 238 12.74 12.93 8.53
CA TYR A 238 11.41 12.34 8.73
C TYR A 238 10.37 13.42 9.01
N VAL A 239 10.67 14.36 9.91
CA VAL A 239 9.78 15.50 10.23
C VAL A 239 9.50 16.31 8.97
N LYS A 240 10.54 16.66 8.21
CA LYS A 240 10.43 17.37 6.94
C LYS A 240 9.60 16.60 5.92
N PHE A 241 9.79 15.28 5.81
CA PHE A 241 8.99 14.43 4.91
C PHE A 241 7.49 14.54 5.24
N TYR A 242 7.14 14.46 6.52
CA TYR A 242 5.75 14.58 6.98
C TYR A 242 5.16 15.96 6.72
N GLU A 243 5.90 17.02 7.07
CA GLU A 243 5.45 18.40 6.87
C GLU A 243 5.29 18.72 5.38
N THR A 244 6.26 18.29 4.56
CA THR A 244 6.21 18.45 3.10
C THR A 244 5.00 17.74 2.51
N HIS A 245 4.80 16.46 2.85
CA HIS A 245 3.64 15.70 2.36
C HIS A 245 2.31 16.38 2.69
N ASN A 246 2.13 16.79 3.95
CA ASN A 246 0.89 17.43 4.38
C ASN A 246 0.66 18.76 3.67
N GLN A 247 1.71 19.59 3.56
CA GLN A 247 1.61 20.87 2.89
C GLN A 247 1.31 20.70 1.40
N GLU A 248 1.97 19.76 0.72
CA GLU A 248 1.69 19.47 -0.69
C GLU A 248 0.25 19.01 -0.94
N VAL A 249 -0.30 18.17 -0.05
CA VAL A 249 -1.71 17.76 -0.13
C VAL A 249 -2.63 18.95 0.04
N ILE A 250 -2.38 19.79 1.05
CA ILE A 250 -3.18 21.00 1.31
C ILE A 250 -3.13 21.94 0.10
N ASP A 251 -1.93 22.20 -0.42
CA ASP A 251 -1.73 23.09 -1.57
C ASP A 251 -2.41 22.56 -2.83
N TYR A 252 -2.30 21.25 -3.09
CA TYR A 252 -2.93 20.61 -4.24
C TYR A 252 -4.46 20.73 -4.23
N PHE A 253 -5.09 20.56 -3.06
CA PHE A 253 -6.56 20.64 -2.92
C PHE A 253 -7.09 22.02 -2.49
N LYS A 254 -6.24 23.04 -2.39
CA LYS A 254 -6.60 24.39 -1.91
C LYS A 254 -7.83 24.99 -2.60
N PHE A 255 -8.00 24.70 -3.89
CA PHE A 255 -9.13 25.17 -4.72
C PHE A 255 -10.18 24.08 -5.01
N LYS A 256 -10.12 22.95 -4.30
CA LYS A 256 -11.01 21.78 -4.42
C LYS A 256 -11.53 21.38 -3.03
N SER A 257 -12.10 22.33 -2.30
CA SER A 257 -12.42 22.17 -0.87
C SER A 257 -13.48 21.09 -0.59
N ASP A 258 -14.29 20.71 -1.59
CA ASP A 258 -15.24 19.60 -1.53
C ASP A 258 -14.57 18.22 -1.59
N LYS A 259 -13.30 18.16 -2.01
CA LYS A 259 -12.54 16.92 -2.20
C LYS A 259 -11.62 16.54 -1.05
N LEU A 260 -11.23 17.48 -0.18
CA LEU A 260 -10.29 17.19 0.91
C LEU A 260 -10.93 17.37 2.28
N LEU A 261 -10.81 16.34 3.11
CA LEU A 261 -11.03 16.43 4.55
C LEU A 261 -9.71 16.26 5.30
N ILE A 262 -9.41 17.18 6.19
CA ILE A 262 -8.28 17.06 7.12
C ILE A 262 -8.82 16.60 8.47
N VAL A 263 -8.23 15.53 9.02
CA VAL A 263 -8.68 14.89 10.26
C VAL A 263 -7.54 14.70 11.25
N SER A 264 -7.76 15.14 12.49
CA SER A 264 -6.89 14.90 13.64
C SER A 264 -7.70 14.24 14.76
N TRP A 265 -7.55 12.91 14.89
CA TRP A 265 -8.34 12.13 15.86
C TRP A 265 -8.07 12.51 17.32
N GLU A 266 -6.87 13.00 17.61
CA GLU A 266 -6.46 13.41 18.96
C GLU A 266 -6.89 14.83 19.32
N GLU A 267 -7.34 15.61 18.35
CA GLU A 267 -7.89 16.96 18.54
C GLU A 267 -9.43 16.96 18.55
N GLY A 268 -10.05 15.77 18.62
CA GLY A 268 -11.49 15.62 18.82
C GLY A 268 -12.31 15.49 17.54
N ASP A 269 -11.68 15.39 16.36
CA ASP A 269 -12.41 15.12 15.13
C ASP A 269 -13.15 13.77 15.21
N SER A 270 -14.44 13.80 14.88
CA SER A 270 -15.40 12.76 15.23
C SER A 270 -16.16 12.20 14.02
N TRP A 271 -17.14 11.33 14.29
CA TRP A 271 -18.04 10.81 13.27
C TRP A 271 -18.80 11.92 12.54
N GLU A 272 -19.22 12.98 13.23
CA GLU A 272 -19.96 14.10 12.64
C GLU A 272 -19.17 14.74 11.49
N LYS A 273 -17.88 15.02 11.71
CA LYS A 273 -16.99 15.61 10.71
C LYS A 273 -16.79 14.66 9.52
N LEU A 274 -16.47 13.40 9.80
CA LEU A 274 -16.24 12.38 8.76
C LEU A 274 -17.49 12.10 7.94
N CYS A 275 -18.62 11.84 8.60
CA CYS A 275 -19.89 11.52 7.95
C CYS A 275 -20.48 12.72 7.22
N GLY A 276 -20.35 13.94 7.76
CA GLY A 276 -20.75 15.16 7.08
C GLY A 276 -20.02 15.35 5.75
N PHE A 277 -18.70 15.16 5.76
CA PHE A 277 -17.91 15.19 4.53
C PHE A 277 -18.28 14.08 3.55
N LEU A 278 -18.53 12.85 4.04
CA LEU A 278 -18.86 11.70 3.18
C LEU A 278 -20.34 11.61 2.78
N GLY A 279 -21.21 12.48 3.29
CA GLY A 279 -22.66 12.40 3.07
C GLY A 279 -23.28 11.11 3.64
N LYS A 280 -22.78 10.64 4.79
CA LYS A 280 -23.25 9.42 5.46
C LYS A 280 -23.99 9.76 6.76
N LYS A 281 -24.81 8.83 7.25
CA LYS A 281 -25.40 8.94 8.59
C LYS A 281 -24.32 8.64 9.64
N VAL A 282 -24.32 9.43 10.72
CA VAL A 282 -23.46 9.19 11.89
C VAL A 282 -23.91 7.89 12.56
N PRO A 283 -23.03 6.90 12.75
CA PRO A 283 -23.38 5.66 13.43
C PRO A 283 -23.44 5.87 14.95
N ASN A 284 -24.36 5.17 15.63
CA ASN A 284 -24.49 5.22 17.09
C ASN A 284 -23.48 4.29 17.79
N ILE A 285 -22.19 4.47 17.51
CA ILE A 285 -21.09 3.74 18.15
C ILE A 285 -19.93 4.70 18.46
N PRO A 286 -19.13 4.45 19.52
CA PRO A 286 -17.90 5.19 19.75
C PRO A 286 -16.94 5.10 18.57
N LEU A 287 -16.09 6.11 18.39
CA LEU A 287 -15.02 6.08 17.39
C LEU A 287 -14.08 4.87 17.65
N PRO A 288 -13.71 4.06 16.64
CA PRO A 288 -13.02 2.77 16.83
C PRO A 288 -11.74 2.78 17.69
N HIS A 289 -11.02 3.91 17.79
CA HIS A 289 -9.83 4.02 18.63
C HIS A 289 -10.12 4.30 20.12
N LEU A 290 -11.32 4.81 20.46
CA LEU A 290 -11.76 5.06 21.84
C LEU A 290 -12.23 3.77 22.55
N MET A 291 -12.38 2.66 21.82
CA MET A 291 -12.71 1.36 22.40
C MET A 291 -11.50 0.70 23.08
N LYS A 292 -10.27 1.01 22.66
CA LYS A 292 -9.04 0.39 23.20
C LYS A 292 -8.56 1.01 24.51
N SER A 293 -9.01 2.23 24.86
CA SER A 293 -8.62 2.90 26.11
C SER A 293 -9.52 2.58 27.31
N LYS A 294 -10.57 1.77 27.12
CA LYS A 294 -11.49 1.35 28.21
C LYS A 294 -11.18 -0.03 28.79
N THR A 295 -10.09 -0.66 28.38
CA THR A 295 -9.64 -1.97 28.87
C THR A 295 -8.13 -1.98 29.08
N SER A 296 -7.67 -1.29 30.12
CA SER A 296 -6.45 -1.58 30.90
C SER A 296 -6.32 -0.56 32.02
#